data_AF-A0A1D2MCD7-F1
#
_entry.id   AF-A0A1D2MCD7-F1
#
_cell.length_a   1.000
_cell.length_b   1.000
_cell.length_c   1.000
_cell.angle_alpha   90.00
_cell.angle_beta   90.00
_cell.angle_gamma   90.00
#
_symmetry.space_group_name_H-M   'P 1'
#
loop_
_entity.id
_entity.type
_entity.pdbx_description
1 polymer ?
#
loop_
_entity_poly.entity_id
_entity_poly.type
_entity_poly.pdbx_seq_one_letter_code
_entity_poly.pdbx_strand_id
1 'polypeptide(L)'
;MNLQYIRTYSGIGKIVIIIFGIAVLVIGCLSHYESEWRKIYKDPYVSKWREDGYDIPQPSIEEYYVAMIIFSLTLSLINIIGTLIVDVTKGRIKLVDFVSHILVAVLLLIAGSLYVSSAKRLEKHGKDFRWDDQSEIKLLLGYKLVAGSLVIVQAVLYGVVAFFIWRENP
;
A
#
# COMPACT_ATOMS: atom_id res chain seq x y z
N MET A 1 18.76 -10.72 22.74
CA MET A 1 18.27 -9.66 21.84
C MET A 1 19.45 -9.02 21.13
N ASN A 2 19.44 -9.01 19.80
CA ASN A 2 20.50 -8.38 19.00
C ASN A 2 20.28 -6.86 18.89
N LEU A 3 20.46 -6.14 19.99
CA LEU A 3 20.25 -4.67 20.03
C LEU A 3 21.24 -3.88 19.16
N GLN A 4 22.37 -4.48 18.79
CA GLN A 4 23.34 -3.87 17.89
C GLN A 4 22.79 -3.75 16.46
N TYR A 5 21.95 -4.69 16.03
CA TYR A 5 21.30 -4.66 14.72
C TYR A 5 20.40 -3.42 14.54
N ILE A 6 19.70 -2.97 15.59
CA ILE A 6 18.84 -1.77 15.51
C ILE A 6 19.63 -0.53 15.06
N ARG A 7 20.93 -0.47 15.35
CA ARG A 7 21.79 0.67 15.04
C ARG A 7 22.37 0.63 13.63
N THR A 8 22.16 -0.43 12.87
CA THR A 8 22.60 -0.51 11.46
C THR A 8 21.66 0.29 10.55
N TYR A 9 22.09 0.56 9.31
CA TYR A 9 21.23 1.25 8.34
C TYR A 9 20.02 0.40 7.98
N SER A 10 20.20 -0.93 7.86
CA SER A 10 19.09 -1.86 7.65
C SER A 10 18.12 -1.90 8.84
N GLY A 11 18.61 -1.90 10.08
CA GLY A 11 17.79 -1.87 11.29
C GLY A 11 16.96 -0.58 11.41
N ILE A 12 17.61 0.58 11.29
CA ILE A 12 16.93 1.88 11.28
C ILE A 12 15.92 1.95 10.13
N GLY A 13 16.31 1.48 8.94
CA GLY A 13 15.44 1.45 7.77
C GLY A 13 14.15 0.65 7.99
N LYS A 14 14.23 -0.53 8.62
CA LYS A 14 13.06 -1.33 8.98
C LYS A 14 12.12 -0.60 9.94
N ILE A 15 12.67 0.11 10.93
CA ILE A 15 11.87 0.93 11.86
C ILE A 15 11.15 2.05 11.10
N VAL A 16 11.85 2.75 10.21
CA VAL A 16 11.25 3.81 9.37
C VAL A 16 10.13 3.24 8.50
N ILE A 17 10.33 2.07 7.86
CA ILE A 17 9.30 1.38 7.07
C ILE A 17 8.07 1.06 7.92
N ILE A 18 8.23 0.63 9.17
CA ILE A 18 7.11 0.33 10.08
C ILE A 18 6.34 1.61 10.43
N ILE A 19 7.03 2.66 10.87
CA ILE A 19 6.40 3.94 11.26
C ILE A 19 5.65 4.52 10.06
N PHE A 20 6.31 4.57 8.90
CA PHE A 20 5.70 5.05 7.67
C PHE A 20 4.56 4.16 7.23
N GLY A 21 4.69 2.84 7.35
CA GLY A 21 3.65 1.87 7.03
C GLY A 21 2.40 2.00 7.89
N ILE A 22 2.53 2.38 9.17
CA ILE A 22 1.38 2.70 10.02
C ILE A 22 0.65 3.94 9.49
N ALA A 23 1.38 5.01 9.14
CA ALA A 23 0.77 6.21 8.57
C ALA A 23 0.05 5.91 7.23
N VAL A 24 0.69 5.14 6.35
CA VAL A 24 0.12 4.67 5.10
C VAL A 24 -1.15 3.83 5.33
N LEU A 25 -1.12 2.92 6.31
CA LEU A 25 -2.27 2.09 6.66
C LEU A 25 -3.45 2.95 7.12
N VAL A 26 -3.22 3.91 8.01
CA VAL A 26 -4.27 4.81 8.52
C VAL A 26 -4.89 5.61 7.37
N ILE A 27 -4.07 6.27 6.55
CA ILE A 27 -4.56 7.08 5.42
C ILE A 27 -5.27 6.19 4.39
N GLY A 28 -4.72 5.01 4.09
CA GLY A 28 -5.30 4.04 3.17
C GLY A 28 -6.66 3.54 3.64
N CYS A 29 -6.76 3.10 4.90
CA CYS A 29 -8.02 2.67 5.51
C CYS A 29 -9.05 3.80 5.52
N LEU A 30 -8.69 5.02 5.91
CA LEU A 30 -9.60 6.16 5.85
C LEU A 30 -10.09 6.41 4.42
N SER A 31 -9.18 6.46 3.44
CA SER A 31 -9.55 6.68 2.03
C SER A 31 -10.47 5.59 1.48
N HIS A 32 -10.37 4.36 2.01
CA HIS A 32 -11.13 3.21 1.55
C HIS A 32 -12.47 3.03 2.28
N TYR A 33 -12.51 3.14 3.61
CA TYR A 33 -13.70 2.86 4.41
C TYR A 33 -14.63 4.08 4.53
N GLU A 34 -14.08 5.31 4.50
CA GLU A 34 -14.90 6.54 4.54
C GLU A 34 -15.39 6.98 3.16
N SER A 35 -14.84 6.41 2.07
CA SER A 35 -15.36 6.72 0.74
C SER A 35 -16.55 5.84 0.37
N GLU A 36 -17.47 6.42 -0.38
CA GLU A 36 -18.71 5.75 -0.79
C GLU A 36 -18.54 4.79 -1.98
N TRP A 37 -17.29 4.48 -2.35
CA TRP A 37 -16.96 3.66 -3.51
C TRP A 37 -17.64 2.28 -3.48
N ARG A 38 -17.86 1.69 -2.30
CA ARG A 38 -18.57 0.40 -2.14
C ARG A 38 -20.05 0.49 -2.50
N LYS A 39 -20.66 1.66 -2.29
CA LYS A 39 -22.07 1.89 -2.56
C LYS A 39 -22.32 1.99 -4.07
N ILE A 40 -21.37 2.52 -4.83
CA ILE A 40 -21.43 2.58 -6.30
C ILE A 40 -21.79 1.21 -6.86
N TYR A 41 -21.07 0.14 -6.54
CA TYR A 41 -21.32 -1.18 -7.15
C TYR A 41 -22.62 -1.87 -6.71
N LYS A 42 -23.33 -1.30 -5.74
CA LYS A 42 -24.66 -1.74 -5.34
C LYS A 42 -25.77 -0.90 -5.97
N ASP A 43 -25.39 0.18 -6.65
CA ASP A 43 -26.29 1.12 -7.29
C ASP A 43 -26.77 0.56 -8.64
N PRO A 44 -28.08 0.55 -8.90
CA PRO A 44 -28.64 0.08 -10.16
C PRO A 44 -28.19 0.90 -11.37
N TYR A 45 -27.72 2.14 -11.20
CA TYR A 45 -27.23 2.99 -12.29
C TYR A 45 -25.80 2.67 -12.75
N VAL A 46 -25.06 1.81 -12.05
CA VAL A 46 -23.70 1.43 -12.48
C VAL A 46 -23.70 0.73 -13.84
N SER A 47 -24.70 -0.09 -14.15
CA SER A 47 -24.84 -0.71 -15.47
C SER A 47 -24.98 0.36 -16.54
N LYS A 48 -25.85 1.35 -16.30
CA LYS A 48 -26.06 2.49 -17.20
C LYS A 48 -24.80 3.32 -17.39
N TRP A 49 -24.07 3.65 -16.32
CA TRP A 49 -22.79 4.37 -16.45
C TRP A 49 -21.78 3.60 -17.29
N ARG A 50 -21.70 2.27 -17.13
CA ARG A 50 -20.83 1.42 -17.96
C ARG A 50 -21.27 1.40 -19.43
N GLU A 51 -22.58 1.35 -19.69
CA GLU A 51 -23.15 1.45 -21.05
C GLU A 51 -22.85 2.82 -21.68
N ASP A 52 -22.91 3.89 -20.88
CA ASP A 52 -22.55 5.26 -21.27
C ASP A 52 -21.02 5.45 -21.45
N GLY A 53 -20.23 4.39 -21.29
CA GLY A 53 -18.79 4.37 -21.54
C GLY A 53 -17.92 4.81 -20.35
N TYR A 54 -18.47 4.86 -19.14
CA TYR A 54 -17.74 5.29 -17.96
C TYR A 54 -16.79 4.19 -17.51
N ASP A 55 -15.53 4.57 -17.34
CA ASP A 55 -14.48 3.64 -16.98
C ASP A 55 -14.40 3.44 -15.45
N ILE A 56 -15.39 2.73 -14.90
CA ILE A 56 -15.47 2.42 -13.47
C ILE A 56 -14.53 1.24 -13.17
N PRO A 57 -13.54 1.39 -12.26
CA PRO A 57 -12.64 0.31 -11.85
C PRO A 57 -13.39 -0.91 -11.29
N GLN A 58 -12.67 -1.95 -10.89
CA GLN A 58 -13.27 -3.07 -10.17
C GLN A 58 -13.10 -2.89 -8.66
N PRO A 59 -14.05 -3.37 -7.82
CA PRO A 59 -13.94 -3.33 -6.36
C PRO A 59 -12.66 -3.98 -5.83
N SER A 60 -12.27 -5.07 -6.49
CA SER A 60 -11.10 -5.88 -6.16
C SER A 60 -9.80 -5.08 -6.18
N ILE A 61 -9.70 -3.97 -6.93
CA ILE A 61 -8.50 -3.13 -6.95
C ILE A 61 -8.30 -2.43 -5.59
N GLU A 62 -9.37 -1.88 -5.04
CA GLU A 62 -9.33 -1.20 -3.75
C GLU A 62 -9.12 -2.18 -2.60
N GLU A 63 -9.77 -3.34 -2.65
CA GLU A 63 -9.60 -4.40 -1.66
C GLU A 63 -8.19 -4.98 -1.69
N TYR A 64 -7.63 -5.19 -2.89
CA TYR A 64 -6.25 -5.62 -3.08
C TYR A 64 -5.27 -4.61 -2.48
N TYR A 65 -5.47 -3.30 -2.71
CA TYR A 65 -4.66 -2.25 -2.11
C TYR A 65 -4.63 -2.35 -0.58
N VAL A 66 -5.80 -2.45 0.07
CA VAL A 66 -5.89 -2.55 1.54
C VAL A 66 -5.27 -3.85 2.05
N ALA A 67 -5.47 -4.97 1.34
CA ALA A 67 -4.87 -6.23 1.71
C ALA A 67 -3.33 -6.17 1.67
N MET A 68 -2.75 -5.56 0.62
CA MET A 68 -1.30 -5.46 0.47
C MET A 68 -0.64 -4.57 1.52
N ILE A 69 -1.26 -3.44 1.90
CA ILE A 69 -0.70 -2.59 2.96
C ILE A 69 -0.71 -3.30 4.33
N ILE A 70 -1.79 -4.00 4.69
CA ILE A 70 -1.89 -4.78 5.93
C ILE A 70 -0.88 -5.93 5.93
N PHE A 71 -0.80 -6.68 4.83
CA PHE A 71 0.15 -7.76 4.66
C PHE A 71 1.60 -7.27 4.80
N SER A 72 1.95 -6.15 4.15
CA SER A 72 3.30 -5.59 4.21
C SER A 72 3.70 -5.15 5.62
N LEU A 73 2.78 -4.51 6.36
CA LEU A 73 3.03 -4.09 7.74
C LEU A 73 3.23 -5.32 8.64
N THR A 74 2.40 -6.34 8.46
CA THR A 74 2.49 -7.60 9.21
C THR A 74 3.84 -8.28 8.98
N LEU A 75 4.28 -8.38 7.72
CA LEU A 75 5.60 -8.92 7.39
C LEU A 75 6.73 -8.08 7.98
N SER A 76 6.64 -6.75 7.95
CA SER A 76 7.64 -5.87 8.57
C SER A 76 7.75 -6.09 10.08
N LEU A 77 6.62 -6.25 10.77
CA LEU A 77 6.60 -6.53 12.21
C LEU A 77 7.21 -7.91 12.53
N ILE A 78 6.84 -8.94 11.76
CA ILE A 78 7.44 -10.28 11.92
C ILE A 78 8.94 -10.22 11.65
N ASN A 79 9.36 -9.51 10.61
CA ASN A 79 10.74 -9.40 10.21
C ASN A 79 11.59 -8.71 11.29
N ILE A 80 11.16 -7.57 11.84
CA ILE A 80 11.91 -6.89 12.90
C ILE A 80 11.99 -7.75 14.16
N ILE A 81 10.92 -8.42 14.57
CA ILE A 81 10.93 -9.36 15.70
C ILE A 81 11.92 -10.50 15.43
N GLY A 82 11.87 -11.08 14.23
CA GLY A 82 12.80 -12.12 13.79
C GLY A 82 14.26 -11.68 13.89
N THR A 83 14.58 -10.44 13.47
CA THR A 83 15.94 -9.89 13.54
C THR A 83 16.45 -9.66 14.97
N LEU A 84 15.55 -9.51 15.94
CA LEU A 84 15.93 -9.38 17.36
C LEU A 84 16.24 -10.72 18.02
N ILE A 85 15.68 -11.80 17.48
CA ILE A 85 15.81 -13.18 17.99
C ILE A 85 16.95 -13.90 17.28
N VAL A 86 17.07 -13.74 15.96
CA VAL A 86 18.00 -14.46 15.09
C VAL A 86 18.98 -13.49 14.46
N ASP A 87 20.25 -13.87 14.39
CA ASP A 87 21.27 -13.09 13.68
C ASP A 87 21.04 -13.17 12.16
N VAL A 88 20.48 -12.10 11.60
CA VAL A 88 20.16 -11.97 10.17
C VAL A 88 21.34 -11.49 9.33
N THR A 89 22.52 -11.23 9.93
CA THR A 89 23.66 -10.63 9.23
C THR A 89 24.41 -11.61 8.31
N LYS A 90 24.14 -12.92 8.41
CA LYS A 90 24.96 -13.97 7.78
C LYS A 90 24.19 -14.94 6.90
N GLY A 91 24.83 -15.33 5.80
CA GLY A 91 24.47 -16.49 4.98
C GLY A 91 23.05 -16.44 4.40
N ARG A 92 22.33 -17.56 4.54
CA ARG A 92 21.00 -17.75 3.93
C ARG A 92 19.93 -16.84 4.50
N ILE A 93 20.01 -16.49 5.79
CA ILE A 93 19.00 -15.68 6.47
C ILE A 93 19.01 -14.25 5.91
N LYS A 94 20.20 -13.69 5.71
CA LYS A 94 20.40 -12.40 5.03
C LYS A 94 19.78 -12.37 3.64
N LEU A 95 19.97 -13.44 2.86
CA LEU A 95 19.39 -13.56 1.52
C LEU A 95 17.85 -13.62 1.56
N VAL A 96 17.28 -14.39 2.49
CA VAL A 96 15.82 -14.44 2.69
C VAL A 96 15.27 -13.07 3.06
N ASP A 97 15.96 -12.37 3.97
CA ASP A 97 15.59 -11.02 4.39
C ASP A 97 15.61 -10.03 3.20
N PHE A 98 16.70 -10.04 2.42
CA PHE A 98 16.82 -9.26 1.19
C PHE A 98 15.69 -9.54 0.19
N VAL A 99 15.46 -10.81 -0.16
CA VAL A 99 14.44 -11.21 -1.13
C VAL A 99 13.04 -10.83 -0.65
N SER A 100 12.76 -10.98 0.65
CA SER A 100 11.47 -10.58 1.22
C SER A 100 11.21 -9.09 1.07
N HIS A 101 12.22 -8.23 1.28
CA HIS A 101 12.08 -6.78 1.08
C HIS A 101 11.84 -6.41 -0.38
N ILE A 102 12.57 -7.04 -1.32
CA ILE A 102 12.35 -6.83 -2.76
C ILE A 102 10.94 -7.27 -3.17
N LEU A 103 10.49 -8.43 -2.70
CA LEU A 103 9.15 -8.93 -3.01
C LEU A 103 8.07 -7.97 -2.51
N VAL A 104 8.19 -7.50 -1.26
CA VAL A 104 7.24 -6.53 -0.69
C VAL A 104 7.30 -5.19 -1.44
N ALA A 105 8.49 -4.72 -1.83
CA ALA A 105 8.63 -3.51 -2.65
C ALA A 105 7.85 -3.63 -3.97
N VAL A 106 7.99 -4.74 -4.69
CA VAL A 106 7.29 -4.98 -5.95
C VAL A 106 5.77 -5.03 -5.74
N LEU A 107 5.31 -5.76 -4.73
CA LEU A 107 3.87 -5.87 -4.41
C LEU A 107 3.26 -4.52 -4.06
N LEU A 108 3.94 -3.73 -3.22
CA LEU A 108 3.49 -2.38 -2.87
C LEU A 108 3.51 -1.44 -4.08
N LEU A 109 4.52 -1.52 -4.94
CA LEU A 109 4.58 -0.70 -6.15
C LEU A 109 3.39 -0.97 -7.08
N ILE A 110 3.03 -2.25 -7.26
CA ILE A 110 1.84 -2.66 -8.02
C ILE A 110 0.57 -2.15 -7.33
N ALA A 111 0.42 -2.40 -6.03
CA ALA A 111 -0.76 -1.97 -5.26
C ALA A 111 -0.98 -0.45 -5.30
N GLY A 112 0.07 0.33 -5.06
CA GLY A 112 0.02 1.79 -5.12
C GLY A 112 -0.31 2.30 -6.53
N SER A 113 0.32 1.73 -7.57
CA SER A 113 0.06 2.12 -8.96
C SER A 113 -1.37 1.83 -9.39
N LEU A 114 -1.91 0.65 -9.02
CA LEU A 114 -3.29 0.29 -9.29
C LEU A 114 -4.26 1.20 -8.55
N TYR A 115 -3.96 1.57 -7.30
CA TYR A 115 -4.83 2.47 -6.52
C TYR A 115 -4.85 3.89 -7.09
N VAL A 116 -3.70 4.44 -7.47
CA VAL A 116 -3.62 5.75 -8.16
C VAL A 116 -4.34 5.70 -9.50
N SER A 117 -4.15 4.63 -10.29
CA SER A 117 -4.84 4.45 -11.57
C SER A 117 -6.36 4.38 -11.38
N SER A 118 -6.83 3.63 -10.40
CA SER A 118 -8.25 3.53 -10.03
C SER A 118 -8.84 4.90 -9.69
N ALA A 119 -8.15 5.69 -8.85
CA ALA A 119 -8.59 7.02 -8.47
C ALA A 119 -8.67 7.98 -9.67
N LYS A 120 -7.68 7.96 -10.58
CA LYS A 120 -7.69 8.80 -11.80
C LYS A 120 -8.81 8.42 -12.78
N ARG A 121 -9.13 7.13 -12.89
CA ARG A 121 -10.25 6.65 -13.73
C ARG A 121 -11.59 7.18 -13.20
N LEU A 122 -11.76 7.15 -11.88
CA LEU A 122 -12.94 7.72 -11.22
C LEU A 122 -12.98 9.26 -11.33
N GLU A 123 -11.84 9.94 -11.22
CA GLU A 123 -11.75 11.40 -11.33
C GLU A 123 -12.23 11.93 -12.67
N LYS A 124 -11.92 11.22 -13.76
CA LYS A 124 -12.32 11.59 -15.13
C LYS A 124 -13.83 11.79 -15.28
N HIS A 125 -14.62 11.04 -14.51
CA HIS A 125 -16.09 11.06 -14.53
C HIS A 125 -16.70 11.50 -13.19
N GLY A 126 -15.86 12.00 -12.28
CA GLY A 126 -16.22 12.24 -10.88
C GLY A 126 -17.37 13.23 -10.67
N LYS A 127 -17.54 14.17 -11.61
CA LYS A 127 -18.60 15.20 -11.57
C LYS A 127 -19.96 14.69 -12.01
N ASP A 128 -19.97 13.58 -12.74
CA ASP A 128 -21.16 12.97 -13.32
C ASP A 128 -21.75 11.89 -12.38
N PHE A 129 -20.95 11.43 -11.41
CA PHE A 129 -21.41 10.54 -10.35
C PHE A 129 -22.25 11.29 -9.32
N ARG A 130 -23.57 11.09 -9.42
CA ARG A 130 -24.57 11.58 -8.45
C ARG A 130 -25.47 10.43 -8.03
N TRP A 131 -25.93 10.49 -6.79
CA TRP A 131 -26.99 9.61 -6.29
C TRP A 131 -28.34 9.97 -6.93
N ASP A 132 -29.34 9.09 -6.78
CA ASP A 132 -30.71 9.29 -7.28
C ASP A 132 -31.33 10.61 -6.81
N ASP A 133 -30.97 11.04 -5.58
CA ASP A 133 -31.40 12.29 -4.97
C ASP A 133 -30.60 13.52 -5.44
N GLN A 134 -29.76 13.37 -6.47
CA GLN A 134 -28.84 14.36 -7.03
C GLN A 134 -27.69 14.79 -6.12
N SER A 135 -27.50 14.16 -4.95
CA SER A 135 -26.37 14.46 -4.07
C SER A 135 -25.05 13.90 -4.64
N GLU A 136 -23.94 14.59 -4.33
CA GLU A 136 -22.61 14.21 -4.82
C GLU A 136 -22.06 12.96 -4.12
N ILE A 137 -21.47 12.04 -4.88
CA ILE A 137 -20.84 10.84 -4.32
C ILE A 137 -19.49 11.19 -3.70
N LYS A 138 -19.32 10.91 -2.40
CA LYS A 138 -18.06 11.18 -1.69
C LYS A 138 -17.03 10.09 -1.95
N LEU A 139 -16.29 10.24 -3.05
CA LEU A 139 -15.25 9.29 -3.46
C LEU A 139 -13.88 9.51 -2.79
N LEU A 140 -13.65 10.64 -2.12
CA LEU A 140 -12.39 10.98 -1.46
C LEU A 140 -11.15 10.80 -2.38
N LEU A 141 -11.28 11.16 -3.66
CA LEU A 141 -10.26 10.91 -4.70
C LEU A 141 -8.88 11.46 -4.34
N GLY A 142 -8.81 12.66 -3.76
CA GLY A 142 -7.57 13.25 -3.28
C GLY A 142 -6.87 12.39 -2.23
N TYR A 143 -7.62 11.83 -1.26
CA TYR A 143 -7.07 10.91 -0.27
C TYR A 143 -6.58 9.62 -0.92
N LYS A 144 -7.30 9.08 -1.92
CA LYS A 144 -6.87 7.88 -2.64
C LYS A 144 -5.56 8.11 -3.41
N LEU A 145 -5.42 9.25 -4.08
CA LEU A 145 -4.20 9.62 -4.78
C LEU A 145 -3.01 9.77 -3.83
N VAL A 146 -3.22 10.43 -2.68
CA VAL A 146 -2.19 10.56 -1.64
C VAL A 146 -1.82 9.18 -1.09
N ALA A 147 -2.81 8.37 -0.72
CA ALA A 147 -2.59 7.03 -0.16
C ALA A 147 -1.79 6.13 -1.12
N GLY A 148 -2.21 6.06 -2.39
CA GLY A 148 -1.51 5.30 -3.43
C GLY A 148 -0.08 5.81 -3.68
N SER A 149 0.12 7.12 -3.67
CA SER A 149 1.46 7.73 -3.83
C SER A 149 2.37 7.42 -2.64
N LEU A 150 1.85 7.47 -1.41
CA LEU A 150 2.62 7.11 -0.22
C LEU A 150 3.00 5.62 -0.24
N VAL A 151 2.14 4.73 -0.73
CA VAL A 151 2.49 3.31 -0.92
C VAL A 151 3.64 3.13 -1.92
N ILE A 152 3.66 3.91 -3.01
CA ILE A 152 4.79 3.91 -3.96
C ILE A 152 6.08 4.38 -3.29
N VAL A 153 6.02 5.44 -2.47
CA VAL A 153 7.18 5.89 -1.67
C VAL A 153 7.62 4.79 -0.71
N GLN A 154 6.68 4.11 -0.06
CA GLN A 154 6.99 2.99 0.84
C GLN A 154 7.69 1.85 0.09
N ALA A 155 7.25 1.51 -1.12
CA ALA A 155 7.92 0.53 -1.97
C ALA A 155 9.38 0.90 -2.26
N VAL A 156 9.66 2.18 -2.54
CA VAL A 156 11.03 2.68 -2.72
C VAL A 156 11.84 2.52 -1.44
N LEU A 157 11.26 2.82 -0.26
CA LEU A 157 11.93 2.61 1.02
C LEU A 157 12.29 1.13 1.25
N TYR A 158 11.40 0.19 0.94
CA TYR A 158 11.71 -1.24 0.98
C TYR A 158 12.89 -1.60 0.07
N GLY A 159 12.96 -1.03 -1.14
CA GLY A 159 14.09 -1.19 -2.05
C GLY A 159 15.41 -0.65 -1.49
N VAL A 160 15.38 0.54 -0.87
CA VAL A 160 16.54 1.14 -0.20
C VAL A 160 17.02 0.27 0.97
N VAL A 161 16.10 -0.24 1.79
CA VAL A 161 16.44 -1.14 2.90
C VAL A 161 16.99 -2.48 2.38
N ALA A 162 16.42 -3.05 1.33
CA ALA A 162 16.97 -4.23 0.68
C ALA A 162 18.42 -4.00 0.22
N PHE A 163 18.71 -2.85 -0.39
CA PHE A 163 20.07 -2.49 -0.77
C PHE A 163 21.01 -2.43 0.44
N PHE A 164 20.59 -1.83 1.56
CA PHE A 164 21.39 -1.82 2.78
C PHE A 164 21.60 -3.22 3.37
N ILE A 165 20.55 -4.04 3.43
CA ILE A 165 20.65 -5.44 3.86
C ILE A 165 21.72 -6.13 3.03
N TRP A 166 21.70 -6.00 1.70
CA TRP A 166 22.70 -6.64 0.84
C TRP A 166 24.13 -6.13 1.10
N ARG A 167 24.29 -4.80 1.20
CA ARG A 167 25.59 -4.13 1.31
C ARG A 167 26.26 -4.29 2.67
N GLU A 168 25.50 -4.39 3.75
CA GLU A 168 26.05 -4.60 5.09
C GLU A 168 26.72 -5.98 5.16
N ASN A 169 28.05 -6.02 5.04
CA ASN A 169 28.81 -7.26 5.18
C ASN A 169 28.82 -7.70 6.66
N PRO A 170 28.81 -9.03 6.92
CA PRO A 170 29.00 -9.58 8.26
C PRO A 170 30.38 -9.28 8.86
#